data_AF-A0A7Y3KP83-F1
#
_entry.id   AF-A0A7Y3KP83-F1
#
_cell.length_a   1.000
_cell.length_b   1.000
_cell.length_c   1.000
_cell.angle_alpha   90.00
_cell.angle_beta   90.00
_cell.angle_gamma   90.00
#
_symmetry.space_group_name_H-M   'P 1'
#
loop_
_entity.id
_entity.type
_entity.pdbx_description
1 polymer ?
#
loop_
_entity_poly.entity_id
_entity_poly.type
_entity_poly.pdbx_seq_one_letter_code
_entity_poly.pdbx_strand_id
1 'polypeptide(L)'
;MDYVAALRGRKALWATSIALGVLLAISAIVRLSLGPSMEVGPSFTNLSRLKGSVTTHAVLPDGAKETIIENKRLRQRAVVIDRGYFGTILRHTYPAKAKQHDTGLSSGPFFSHARTVKNGFTTSTLRVDAPTDFGFFWYVSLVVGLVLATVLSGAFSSENDGHLEMSFVRPRPRENLALRIIASDIVTIVMAEIITAIFAVAALAVYLDPRLTFSGDTFAPVLYALLAPIAWYAMLLAATASIRRGRGLVVGCAWPLAFILPAAFAGTTGTSIPLVDVVHAILVPLVRLDPLWFMQHFSITSKTIAFGVTLGITEQPAIIGLSLLAFMYLVVAILQWRRVEA
;
A
#
# COMPACT_ATOMS: atom_id res chain seq x y z
N MET A 1 0.24 31.57 4.44
CA MET A 1 -0.63 30.40 4.68
C MET A 1 -1.99 30.86 5.14
N ASP A 2 -3.06 30.14 4.77
CA ASP A 2 -4.38 30.33 5.38
C ASP A 2 -4.40 29.62 6.74
N TYR A 3 -4.77 30.35 7.79
CA TYR A 3 -4.77 29.85 9.16
C TYR A 3 -5.78 28.70 9.34
N VAL A 4 -6.94 28.77 8.68
CA VAL A 4 -7.99 27.75 8.83
C VAL A 4 -7.56 26.43 8.18
N ALA A 5 -7.01 26.50 6.97
CA ALA A 5 -6.47 25.32 6.27
C ALA A 5 -5.31 24.69 7.06
N ALA A 6 -4.41 25.51 7.60
CA ALA A 6 -3.31 25.02 8.44
C ALA A 6 -3.81 24.35 9.73
N LEU A 7 -4.84 24.91 10.38
CA LEU A 7 -5.43 24.33 11.59
C LEU A 7 -6.12 23.00 11.30
N ARG A 8 -6.85 22.89 10.18
CA ARG A 8 -7.45 21.64 9.71
C ARG A 8 -6.38 20.58 9.45
N GLY A 9 -5.32 20.94 8.72
CA GLY A 9 -4.20 20.05 8.45
C GLY A 9 -3.53 19.56 9.73
N ARG A 10 -3.28 20.46 10.68
CA ARG A 10 -2.72 20.11 12.00
C ARG A 10 -3.61 19.13 12.76
N LYS A 11 -4.93 19.34 12.79
CA LYS A 11 -5.88 18.42 13.46
C LYS A 11 -5.88 17.04 12.80
N ALA A 12 -5.85 17.00 11.46
CA ALA A 12 -5.77 15.76 10.71
C ALA A 12 -4.47 14.99 11.01
N LEU A 13 -3.31 15.66 10.95
CA LEU A 13 -2.02 15.06 11.29
C LEU A 13 -1.96 14.55 12.73
N TRP A 14 -2.54 15.30 13.67
CA TRP A 14 -2.60 14.88 15.06
C TRP A 14 -3.46 13.62 15.25
N ALA A 15 -4.64 13.57 14.63
CA ALA A 15 -5.50 12.39 14.65
C ALA A 15 -4.82 11.17 14.02
N THR A 16 -4.19 11.35 12.86
CA THR A 16 -3.41 10.28 12.19
C THR A 16 -2.28 9.78 13.08
N SER A 17 -1.53 10.68 13.70
CA SER A 17 -0.41 10.32 14.59
C SER A 17 -0.88 9.53 15.81
N ILE A 18 -2.02 9.91 16.41
CA ILE A 18 -2.62 9.15 17.53
C ILE A 18 -3.04 7.77 17.06
N ALA A 19 -3.75 7.66 15.93
CA ALA A 19 -4.21 6.37 15.41
C ALA A 19 -3.03 5.43 15.13
N LEU A 20 -2.00 5.92 14.45
CA LEU A 20 -0.77 5.16 14.18
C LEU A 20 -0.02 4.80 15.47
N GLY A 21 0.04 5.72 16.45
CA GLY A 21 0.62 5.48 17.77
C GLY A 21 -0.07 4.36 18.54
N VAL A 22 -1.40 4.35 18.53
CA VAL A 22 -2.21 3.28 19.15
C VAL A 22 -1.98 1.95 18.45
N LEU A 23 -1.97 1.92 17.12
CA LEU A 23 -1.70 0.71 16.34
C LEU A 23 -0.29 0.16 16.62
N LEU A 24 0.72 1.03 16.69
CA LEU A 24 2.09 0.64 17.03
C LEU A 24 2.18 0.09 18.47
N ALA A 25 1.50 0.73 19.43
CA ALA A 25 1.46 0.25 20.81
C ALA A 25 0.80 -1.12 20.91
N ILE A 26 -0.34 -1.33 20.23
CA ILE A 26 -1.01 -2.64 20.15
C ILE A 26 -0.07 -3.67 19.55
N SER A 27 0.61 -3.33 18.46
CA SER A 27 1.58 -4.20 17.80
C SER A 27 2.72 -4.62 18.75
N ALA A 28 3.27 -3.68 19.52
CA ALA A 28 4.28 -3.95 20.53
C ALA A 28 3.75 -4.85 21.66
N ILE A 29 2.54 -4.60 22.16
CA ILE A 29 1.90 -5.44 23.18
C ILE A 29 1.69 -6.87 22.65
N VAL A 30 1.18 -7.00 21.43
CA VAL A 30 0.99 -8.31 20.77
C VAL A 30 2.33 -9.03 20.68
N ARG A 31 3.39 -8.36 20.22
CA ARG A 31 4.74 -8.95 20.14
C ARG A 31 5.26 -9.41 21.50
N LEU A 32 5.08 -8.60 22.55
CA LEU A 32 5.50 -8.96 23.91
C LEU A 32 4.66 -10.13 24.47
N SER A 33 3.37 -10.19 24.14
CA SER A 33 2.45 -11.23 24.62
C SER A 33 2.64 -12.60 23.97
N LEU A 34 3.05 -12.65 22.70
CA LEU A 34 3.27 -13.90 21.97
C LEU A 34 4.57 -14.62 22.35
N GLY A 35 5.41 -14.00 23.19
CA GLY A 35 6.70 -14.54 23.59
C GLY A 35 7.69 -14.72 22.41
N PRO A 36 8.90 -15.24 22.67
CA PRO A 36 9.91 -15.50 21.63
C PRO A 36 9.52 -16.61 20.64
N SER A 37 8.42 -17.33 20.88
CA SER A 37 8.01 -18.46 20.05
C SER A 37 7.33 -17.99 18.77
N MET A 38 8.13 -17.65 17.76
CA MET A 38 7.73 -18.04 16.41
C MET A 38 7.81 -19.57 16.35
N GLU A 39 6.75 -20.25 16.81
CA GLU A 39 6.64 -21.68 16.54
C GLU A 39 6.80 -21.86 15.03
N VAL A 40 7.87 -22.57 14.67
CA VAL A 40 8.18 -22.98 13.31
C VAL A 40 6.89 -23.53 12.71
N GLY A 41 6.36 -22.86 11.68
CA GLY A 41 4.96 -22.95 11.29
C GLY A 41 4.40 -24.37 11.16
N PRO A 42 3.05 -24.52 11.09
CA PRO A 42 2.33 -25.78 11.29
C PRO A 42 2.85 -27.00 10.49
N SER A 43 3.51 -26.79 9.34
CA SER A 43 4.14 -27.84 8.54
C SER A 43 5.35 -28.51 9.22
N PHE A 44 6.12 -27.80 10.06
CA PHE A 44 7.33 -28.32 10.71
C PHE A 44 7.03 -29.02 12.04
N THR A 45 6.08 -28.51 12.81
CA THR A 45 5.47 -29.25 13.92
C THR A 45 4.85 -30.56 13.45
N ASN A 46 4.32 -30.61 12.23
CA ASN A 46 3.82 -31.86 11.67
C ASN A 46 4.97 -32.83 11.33
N LEU A 47 6.09 -32.34 10.76
CA LEU A 47 7.27 -33.15 10.47
C LEU A 47 7.90 -33.78 11.73
N SER A 48 7.98 -33.03 12.83
CA SER A 48 8.49 -33.55 14.11
C SER A 48 7.57 -34.61 14.74
N ARG A 49 6.26 -34.56 14.46
CA ARG A 49 5.27 -35.54 14.92
C ARG A 49 5.18 -36.81 14.07
N LEU A 50 5.83 -36.86 12.90
CA LEU A 50 5.83 -38.06 12.05
C LEU A 50 6.62 -39.21 12.69
N LYS A 51 6.08 -40.43 12.62
CA LYS A 51 6.75 -41.64 13.14
C LYS A 51 8.10 -41.84 12.43
N GLY A 52 9.17 -41.95 13.21
CA GLY A 52 10.55 -42.12 12.70
C GLY A 52 11.28 -40.81 12.42
N SER A 53 10.70 -39.66 12.79
CA SER A 53 11.40 -38.38 12.81
C SER A 53 12.30 -38.30 14.05
N VAL A 54 13.54 -37.86 13.86
CA VAL A 54 14.49 -37.51 14.92
C VAL A 54 14.66 -36.00 14.92
N THR A 55 14.47 -35.38 16.08
CA THR A 55 14.66 -33.93 16.26
C THR A 55 15.91 -33.70 17.08
N THR A 56 16.83 -32.92 16.54
CA THR A 56 18.08 -32.52 17.20
C THR A 56 18.08 -31.01 17.37
N HIS A 57 18.40 -30.55 18.57
CA HIS A 57 18.58 -29.13 18.87
C HIS A 57 20.06 -28.85 19.12
N ALA A 58 20.59 -27.82 18.49
CA ALA A 58 21.95 -27.33 18.69
C ALA A 58 21.93 -25.80 18.83
N VAL A 59 22.89 -25.27 19.58
CA VAL A 59 23.17 -23.83 19.62
C VAL A 59 24.43 -23.61 18.82
N LEU A 60 24.34 -22.79 17.78
CA LEU A 60 25.46 -22.45 16.90
C LEU A 60 26.42 -21.47 17.61
N PRO A 61 27.68 -21.33 17.14
CA PRO A 61 28.65 -20.41 17.73
C PRO A 61 28.22 -18.94 17.72
N ASP A 62 27.32 -18.56 16.82
CA ASP A 62 26.72 -17.22 16.73
C ASP A 62 25.53 -17.02 17.70
N GLY A 63 25.23 -18.03 18.54
CA GLY A 63 24.11 -18.03 19.48
C GLY A 63 22.77 -18.41 18.86
N ALA A 64 22.72 -18.67 17.54
CA ALA A 64 21.49 -19.08 16.87
C ALA A 64 21.05 -20.49 17.30
N LYS A 65 19.74 -20.72 17.40
CA LYS A 65 19.18 -22.02 17.73
C LYS A 65 18.91 -22.79 16.45
N GLU A 66 19.67 -23.86 16.23
CA GLU A 66 19.45 -24.78 15.12
C GLU A 66 18.58 -25.96 15.59
N THR A 67 17.48 -26.21 14.88
CA THR A 67 16.65 -27.39 15.05
C THR A 67 16.64 -28.18 13.75
N ILE A 68 17.17 -29.41 13.80
CA ILE A 68 17.22 -30.33 12.67
C ILE A 68 16.17 -31.41 12.91
N ILE A 69 15.23 -31.56 11.99
CA ILE A 69 14.25 -32.64 11.99
C ILE A 69 14.56 -33.54 10.80
N GLU A 70 14.98 -34.77 11.05
CA GLU A 70 15.30 -35.75 10.02
C GLU A 70 14.37 -36.95 10.09
N ASN A 71 13.75 -37.30 8.97
CA ASN A 71 12.98 -38.53 8.82
C ASN A 71 13.62 -39.40 7.73
N LYS A 72 14.43 -40.38 8.17
CA LYS A 72 15.17 -41.27 7.26
C LYS A 72 14.26 -42.12 6.38
N ARG A 73 13.08 -42.51 6.89
CA ARG A 73 12.10 -43.32 6.15
C ARG A 73 11.52 -42.57 4.97
N LEU A 74 11.21 -41.29 5.16
CA LEU A 74 10.65 -40.41 4.13
C LEU A 74 11.73 -39.68 3.31
N ARG A 75 13.01 -39.85 3.67
CA ARG A 75 14.15 -39.11 3.10
C ARG A 75 13.94 -37.59 3.15
N GLN A 76 13.38 -37.11 4.26
CA GLN A 76 13.09 -35.70 4.49
C GLN A 76 14.00 -35.14 5.58
N ARG A 77 14.49 -33.91 5.37
CA ARG A 77 15.28 -33.18 6.36
C ARG A 77 14.82 -31.73 6.39
N ALA A 78 14.41 -31.26 7.55
CA ALA A 78 14.16 -29.86 7.83
C ALA A 78 15.25 -29.32 8.75
N VAL A 79 15.74 -28.12 8.46
CA VAL A 79 16.70 -27.38 9.27
C VAL A 79 16.11 -26.01 9.51
N VAL A 80 15.95 -25.66 10.78
CA VAL A 80 15.47 -24.36 11.22
C VAL A 80 16.59 -23.69 11.97
N ILE A 81 17.04 -22.54 11.51
CA ILE A 81 18.02 -21.70 12.19
C ILE A 81 17.28 -20.46 12.66
N ASP A 82 17.01 -20.39 13.94
CA ASP A 82 16.34 -19.27 14.58
C ASP A 82 17.38 -18.33 15.23
N ARG A 83 17.43 -17.08 14.73
CA ARG A 83 18.28 -16.01 15.27
C ARG A 83 17.48 -14.99 16.08
N GLY A 84 16.24 -15.32 16.46
CA GLY A 84 15.34 -14.42 17.16
C GLY A 84 15.03 -13.18 16.32
N TYR A 85 15.43 -12.01 16.83
CA TYR A 85 15.17 -10.72 16.18
C TYR A 85 15.85 -10.56 14.81
N PHE A 86 17.00 -11.22 14.61
CA PHE A 86 17.76 -11.18 13.35
C PHE A 86 17.22 -12.12 12.27
N GLY A 87 16.08 -12.77 12.55
CA GLY A 87 15.30 -13.55 11.61
C GLY A 87 15.53 -15.06 11.66
N THR A 88 14.88 -15.76 10.73
CA THR A 88 14.81 -17.22 10.73
C THR A 88 15.12 -17.79 9.36
N ILE A 89 15.97 -18.81 9.28
CA ILE A 89 16.22 -19.57 8.05
C ILE A 89 15.60 -20.95 8.18
N LEU A 90 14.75 -21.30 7.23
CA LEU A 90 14.03 -22.55 7.16
C LEU A 90 14.44 -23.27 5.89
N ARG A 91 15.13 -24.39 6.01
CA ARG A 91 15.52 -25.22 4.87
C ARG A 91 14.83 -26.58 4.96
N HIS A 92 14.02 -26.91 3.96
CA HIS A 92 13.35 -28.19 3.88
C HIS A 92 13.80 -28.94 2.62
N THR A 93 14.43 -30.09 2.82
CA THR A 93 14.90 -30.99 1.76
C THR A 93 14.03 -32.25 1.73
N TYR A 94 13.50 -32.58 0.56
CA TYR A 94 12.63 -33.73 0.34
C TYR A 94 12.86 -34.35 -1.05
N PRO A 95 12.45 -35.61 -1.30
CA PRO A 95 12.59 -36.23 -2.61
C PRO A 95 11.86 -35.46 -3.70
N ALA A 96 12.52 -35.19 -4.82
CA ALA A 96 11.91 -34.43 -5.91
C ALA A 96 10.75 -35.21 -6.54
N LYS A 97 9.63 -34.53 -6.82
CA LYS A 97 8.53 -35.12 -7.59
C LYS A 97 8.90 -35.14 -9.08
N ALA A 98 8.40 -36.14 -9.81
CA ALA A 98 8.55 -36.17 -11.27
C ALA A 98 8.03 -34.86 -11.88
N LYS A 99 8.82 -34.23 -12.75
CA LYS A 99 8.56 -32.91 -13.39
C LYS A 99 8.70 -31.67 -12.49
N GLN A 100 9.36 -31.77 -11.33
CA GLN A 100 9.64 -30.61 -10.51
C GLN A 100 10.88 -29.86 -11.03
N HIS A 101 10.71 -28.59 -11.39
CA HIS A 101 11.77 -27.70 -11.85
C HIS A 101 12.15 -26.67 -10.78
N ASP A 102 13.32 -26.08 -10.92
CA ASP A 102 13.74 -24.92 -10.13
C ASP A 102 12.79 -23.75 -10.37
N THR A 103 12.24 -23.20 -9.30
CA THR A 103 11.30 -22.06 -9.38
C THR A 103 11.99 -20.72 -9.16
N GLY A 104 13.33 -20.67 -9.21
CA GLY A 104 14.12 -19.48 -8.91
C GLY A 104 13.96 -18.98 -7.47
N LEU A 105 14.46 -17.78 -7.20
CA LEU A 105 14.24 -17.05 -5.95
C LEU A 105 12.88 -16.35 -6.00
N SER A 106 12.07 -16.54 -4.96
CA SER A 106 10.76 -15.92 -4.75
C SER A 106 10.80 -15.11 -3.47
N SER A 107 10.95 -13.79 -3.56
CA SER A 107 10.90 -12.91 -2.39
C SER A 107 9.51 -12.33 -2.17
N GLY A 108 9.07 -12.29 -0.92
CA GLY A 108 8.05 -11.37 -0.41
C GLY A 108 8.71 -10.21 0.36
N PRO A 109 7.92 -9.26 0.88
CA PRO A 109 8.46 -8.05 1.52
C PRO A 109 9.33 -8.34 2.75
N PHE A 110 9.10 -9.47 3.43
CA PHE A 110 9.81 -9.84 4.66
C PHE A 110 10.46 -11.23 4.59
N PHE A 111 10.38 -11.92 3.45
CA PHE A 111 10.92 -13.26 3.31
C PHE A 111 11.47 -13.52 1.93
N SER A 112 12.45 -14.39 1.80
CA SER A 112 12.89 -14.92 0.52
C SER A 112 12.78 -16.43 0.49
N HIS A 113 12.21 -16.97 -0.59
CA HIS A 113 11.93 -18.38 -0.78
C HIS A 113 12.63 -18.86 -2.04
N ALA A 114 13.67 -19.66 -1.89
CA ALA A 114 14.35 -20.31 -3.01
C ALA A 114 14.00 -21.78 -3.04
N ARG A 115 13.75 -22.31 -4.24
CA ARG A 115 13.64 -23.77 -4.45
C ARG A 115 14.67 -24.22 -5.46
N THR A 116 15.48 -25.18 -5.04
CA THR A 116 16.52 -25.80 -5.89
C THR A 116 16.33 -27.31 -5.93
N VAL A 117 16.51 -27.91 -7.09
CA VAL A 117 16.37 -29.34 -7.37
C VAL A 117 17.74 -29.85 -7.81
N LYS A 118 18.37 -30.68 -6.99
CA LYS A 118 19.69 -31.24 -7.28
C LYS A 118 19.76 -32.69 -6.80
N ASN A 119 20.35 -33.56 -7.62
CA ASN A 119 20.58 -34.98 -7.30
C ASN A 119 19.32 -35.74 -6.84
N GLY A 120 18.15 -35.46 -7.42
CA GLY A 120 16.88 -36.11 -7.06
C GLY A 120 16.22 -35.60 -5.77
N PHE A 121 16.75 -34.53 -5.18
CA PHE A 121 16.16 -33.86 -4.01
C PHE A 121 15.77 -32.43 -4.34
N THR A 122 14.66 -31.98 -3.77
CA THR A 122 14.24 -30.58 -3.78
C THR A 122 14.56 -29.96 -2.42
N THR A 123 15.27 -28.84 -2.42
CA THR A 123 15.55 -28.02 -1.24
C THR A 123 14.80 -26.70 -1.35
N SER A 124 13.90 -26.47 -0.40
CA SER A 124 13.13 -25.26 -0.23
C SER A 124 13.72 -24.45 0.92
N THR A 125 14.33 -23.31 0.63
CA THR A 125 14.89 -22.39 1.65
C THR A 125 13.99 -21.18 1.76
N LEU A 126 13.35 -20.98 2.91
CA LEU A 126 12.61 -19.78 3.28
C LEU A 126 13.45 -19.00 4.30
N ARG A 127 13.66 -17.72 4.07
CA ARG A 127 14.53 -16.86 4.87
C ARG A 127 13.74 -15.63 5.30
N VAL A 128 13.52 -15.46 6.60
CA VAL A 128 12.74 -14.38 7.22
C VAL A 128 13.69 -13.32 7.80
N ASP A 129 14.52 -12.75 6.94
CA ASP A 129 15.42 -11.60 7.15
C ASP A 129 15.89 -11.06 5.79
N ALA A 130 15.02 -11.21 4.78
CA ALA A 130 15.28 -10.69 3.46
C ALA A 130 15.30 -9.16 3.53
N PRO A 131 16.22 -8.48 2.82
CA PRO A 131 16.21 -7.04 2.72
C PRO A 131 14.86 -6.56 2.17
N THR A 132 14.27 -5.56 2.82
CA THR A 132 12.98 -4.97 2.44
C THR A 132 13.22 -3.67 1.71
N ASP A 133 12.66 -3.52 0.51
CA ASP A 133 12.73 -2.27 -0.22
C ASP A 133 11.94 -1.18 0.52
N PHE A 134 12.56 -0.01 0.72
CA PHE A 134 11.92 1.11 1.41
C PHE A 134 10.63 1.58 0.71
N GLY A 135 10.50 1.38 -0.60
CA GLY A 135 9.30 1.69 -1.38
C GLY A 135 8.06 0.93 -0.90
N PHE A 136 8.23 -0.23 -0.25
CA PHE A 136 7.14 -0.98 0.36
C PHE A 136 6.35 -0.15 1.38
N PHE A 137 7.04 0.61 2.23
CA PHE A 137 6.39 1.38 3.31
C PHE A 137 5.61 2.59 2.78
N TRP A 138 6.00 3.11 1.62
CA TRP A 138 5.25 4.13 0.90
C TRP A 138 3.95 3.58 0.31
N TYR A 139 3.92 2.32 -0.11
CA TYR A 139 2.64 1.71 -0.47
C TYR A 139 1.69 1.55 0.71
N VAL A 140 2.21 1.26 1.91
CA VAL A 140 1.39 1.25 3.14
C VAL A 140 0.85 2.66 3.43
N SER A 141 1.64 3.71 3.19
CA SER A 141 1.22 5.09 3.44
C SER A 141 0.09 5.55 2.54
N LEU A 142 -0.01 4.99 1.33
CA LEU A 142 -1.01 5.35 0.33
C LEU A 142 -2.44 5.25 0.87
N VAL A 143 -2.76 4.22 1.66
CA VAL A 143 -4.10 4.05 2.26
C VAL A 143 -4.46 5.25 3.14
N VAL A 144 -3.52 5.68 3.98
CA VAL A 144 -3.71 6.85 4.85
C VAL A 144 -3.78 8.13 4.02
N GLY A 145 -2.94 8.26 2.99
CA GLY A 145 -2.96 9.36 2.04
C GLY A 145 -4.33 9.52 1.37
N LEU A 146 -4.91 8.44 0.84
CA LEU A 146 -6.23 8.45 0.20
C LEU A 146 -7.35 8.83 1.18
N VAL A 147 -7.34 8.30 2.40
CA VAL A 147 -8.32 8.64 3.44
C VAL A 147 -8.24 10.14 3.77
N LEU A 148 -7.04 10.68 3.93
CA LEU A 148 -6.86 12.10 4.20
C LEU A 148 -7.24 12.98 3.01
N ALA A 149 -6.90 12.57 1.79
CA ALA A 149 -7.35 13.21 0.55
C ALA A 149 -8.88 13.31 0.50
N THR A 150 -9.58 12.21 0.83
CA THR A 150 -11.05 12.19 0.96
C THR A 150 -11.55 13.19 2.00
N VAL A 151 -10.97 13.21 3.21
CA VAL A 151 -11.39 14.11 4.29
C VAL A 151 -11.15 15.59 3.97
N LEU A 152 -10.02 15.92 3.34
CA LEU A 152 -9.61 17.29 3.05
C LEU A 152 -10.28 17.86 1.80
N SER A 153 -10.72 17.02 0.85
CA SER A 153 -11.33 17.43 -0.41
C SER A 153 -12.57 18.34 -0.27
N GLY A 154 -13.23 18.34 0.90
CA GLY A 154 -14.41 19.15 1.16
C GLY A 154 -14.17 20.65 1.35
N ALA A 155 -12.93 21.15 1.27
CA ALA A 155 -12.58 22.53 1.59
C ALA A 155 -13.35 23.59 0.79
N PHE A 156 -13.43 23.45 -0.54
CA PHE A 156 -14.11 24.43 -1.40
C PHE A 156 -15.62 24.44 -1.18
N SER A 157 -16.22 23.27 -0.97
CA SER A 157 -17.64 23.17 -0.67
C SER A 157 -18.01 23.84 0.65
N SER A 158 -17.16 23.73 1.70
CA SER A 158 -17.43 24.42 2.97
C SER A 158 -17.32 25.94 2.85
N GLU A 159 -16.41 26.45 2.03
CA GLU A 159 -16.31 27.90 1.77
C GLU A 159 -17.52 28.41 0.97
N ASN A 160 -18.04 27.61 0.03
CA ASN A 160 -19.25 27.96 -0.72
C ASN A 160 -20.51 28.06 0.18
N ASP A 161 -20.60 27.22 1.22
CA ASP A 161 -21.80 27.12 2.08
C ASP A 161 -21.92 28.30 3.08
N GLY A 162 -20.82 28.99 3.41
CA GLY A 162 -20.80 30.13 4.35
C GLY A 162 -20.52 31.50 3.71
N HIS A 163 -20.53 31.58 2.37
CA HIS A 163 -19.76 32.62 1.68
C HIS A 163 -20.33 34.05 1.79
N LEU A 164 -21.65 34.21 1.95
CA LEU A 164 -22.28 35.54 1.93
C LEU A 164 -21.85 36.45 3.10
N GLU A 165 -21.39 35.89 4.21
CA GLU A 165 -21.05 36.67 5.42
C GLU A 165 -19.57 37.06 5.49
N MET A 166 -18.65 36.25 4.94
CA MET A 166 -17.19 36.48 5.05
C MET A 166 -16.54 37.18 3.85
N SER A 167 -17.17 37.18 2.66
CA SER A 167 -16.58 37.79 1.46
C SER A 167 -16.41 39.31 1.58
N PHE A 168 -17.28 39.99 2.34
CA PHE A 168 -17.25 41.44 2.51
C PHE A 168 -16.02 41.98 3.27
N VAL A 169 -15.29 41.13 4.01
CA VAL A 169 -14.25 41.61 4.94
C VAL A 169 -12.84 41.55 4.35
N ARG A 170 -12.60 40.79 3.26
CA ARG A 170 -11.25 40.60 2.70
C ARG A 170 -11.24 40.47 1.16
N PRO A 171 -10.96 41.57 0.41
CA PRO A 171 -10.72 41.50 -1.03
C PRO A 171 -9.35 40.86 -1.27
N ARG A 172 -9.35 39.54 -1.49
CA ARG A 172 -8.17 38.82 -1.98
C ARG A 172 -8.56 38.11 -3.27
N PRO A 173 -7.68 38.10 -4.28
CA PRO A 173 -7.93 37.37 -5.52
C PRO A 173 -8.18 35.90 -5.18
N ARG A 174 -9.20 35.35 -5.83
CA ARG A 174 -9.77 34.05 -5.54
C ARG A 174 -8.76 32.93 -5.78
N GLU A 175 -8.00 33.02 -6.86
CA GLU A 175 -7.00 32.03 -7.27
C GLU A 175 -5.92 31.87 -6.21
N ASN A 176 -5.44 32.99 -5.65
CA ASN A 176 -4.41 32.97 -4.61
C ASN A 176 -4.93 32.33 -3.32
N LEU A 177 -6.22 32.47 -3.01
CA LEU A 177 -6.82 31.79 -1.87
C LEU A 177 -6.96 30.28 -2.13
N ALA A 178 -7.48 29.91 -3.29
CA ALA A 178 -7.63 28.53 -3.73
C ALA A 178 -6.29 27.78 -3.68
N LEU A 179 -5.25 28.37 -4.27
CA LEU A 179 -3.89 27.81 -4.30
C LEU A 179 -3.30 27.64 -2.90
N ARG A 180 -3.56 28.57 -1.97
CA ARG A 180 -3.09 28.46 -0.58
C ARG A 180 -3.77 27.32 0.18
N ILE A 181 -5.07 27.12 -0.04
CA ILE A 181 -5.82 26.01 0.56
C ILE A 181 -5.30 24.69 -0.01
N ILE A 182 -5.23 24.57 -1.34
CA ILE A 182 -4.70 23.39 -2.04
C ILE A 182 -3.29 23.06 -1.57
N ALA A 183 -2.38 24.04 -1.53
CA ALA A 183 -1.01 23.81 -1.08
C ALA A 183 -0.94 23.32 0.36
N SER A 184 -1.76 23.89 1.26
CA SER A 184 -1.83 23.44 2.66
C SER A 184 -2.34 22.01 2.77
N ASP A 185 -3.36 21.63 2.00
CA ASP A 185 -3.93 20.29 2.02
C ASP A 185 -2.97 19.26 1.41
N ILE A 186 -2.30 19.58 0.30
CA ILE A 186 -1.27 18.72 -0.31
C ILE A 186 -0.11 18.49 0.67
N VAL A 187 0.40 19.54 1.31
CA VAL A 187 1.46 19.41 2.33
C VAL A 187 0.99 18.51 3.49
N THR A 188 -0.27 18.64 3.89
CA THR A 188 -0.85 17.79 4.95
C THR A 188 -0.89 16.32 4.54
N ILE A 189 -1.32 16.02 3.31
CA ILE A 189 -1.36 14.65 2.76
C ILE A 189 0.06 14.07 2.75
N VAL A 190 1.01 14.78 2.12
CA VAL A 190 2.41 14.32 2.02
C VAL A 190 3.04 14.08 3.40
N MET A 191 2.83 14.98 4.35
CA MET A 191 3.36 14.81 5.71
C MET A 191 2.76 13.61 6.43
N ALA A 192 1.47 13.35 6.24
CA ALA A 192 0.83 12.18 6.82
C ALA A 192 1.37 10.87 6.23
N GLU A 193 1.69 10.87 4.93
CA GLU A 193 2.30 9.72 4.29
C GLU A 193 3.70 9.44 4.81
N ILE A 194 4.53 10.49 4.94
CA ILE A 194 5.87 10.39 5.55
C ILE A 194 5.77 9.81 6.96
N ILE A 195 4.87 10.34 7.80
CA ILE A 195 4.65 9.83 9.16
C ILE A 195 4.22 8.36 9.10
N THR A 196 3.30 7.99 8.22
CA THR A 196 2.82 6.61 8.10
C THR A 196 3.93 5.66 7.67
N ALA A 197 4.77 6.03 6.71
CA ALA A 197 5.91 5.24 6.28
C ALA A 197 6.90 5.01 7.43
N ILE A 198 7.22 6.06 8.21
CA ILE A 198 8.08 5.96 9.41
C ILE A 198 7.46 5.02 10.45
N PHE A 199 6.16 5.15 10.74
CA PHE A 199 5.45 4.28 11.66
C PHE A 199 5.39 2.83 11.19
N ALA A 200 5.27 2.60 9.88
CA ALA A 200 5.28 1.26 9.30
C ALA A 200 6.67 0.60 9.43
N VAL A 201 7.75 1.37 9.24
CA VAL A 201 9.13 0.91 9.52
C VAL A 201 9.30 0.59 11.01
N ALA A 202 8.83 1.48 11.90
CA ALA A 202 8.90 1.25 13.34
C ALA A 202 8.10 0.01 13.77
N ALA A 203 6.91 -0.20 13.17
CA ALA A 203 6.09 -1.38 13.41
C ALA A 203 6.79 -2.66 12.94
N LEU A 204 7.51 -2.62 11.82
CA LEU A 204 8.31 -3.76 11.38
C LEU A 204 9.46 -4.05 12.35
N ALA A 205 10.15 -3.00 12.80
CA ALA A 205 11.26 -3.06 13.75
C ALA A 205 10.85 -3.63 15.12
N VAL A 206 9.56 -3.70 15.44
CA VAL A 206 9.08 -4.42 16.64
C VAL A 206 9.18 -5.94 16.46
N TYR A 207 9.00 -6.44 15.24
CA TYR A 207 8.97 -7.89 14.97
C TYR A 207 10.32 -8.45 14.54
N LEU A 208 11.02 -7.74 13.66
CA LEU A 208 12.24 -8.21 12.98
C LEU A 208 13.18 -7.05 12.64
N ASP A 209 14.47 -7.36 12.48
CA ASP A 209 15.50 -6.42 12.02
C ASP A 209 15.15 -5.85 10.63
N PRO A 210 14.77 -4.55 10.53
CA PRO A 210 14.36 -3.96 9.27
C PRO A 210 15.59 -3.65 8.42
N ARG A 211 16.03 -4.63 7.63
CA ARG A 211 17.12 -4.45 6.67
C ARG A 211 16.64 -3.69 5.45
N LEU A 212 16.53 -2.37 5.61
CA LEU A 212 16.05 -1.48 4.56
C LEU A 212 17.07 -1.38 3.42
N THR A 213 16.59 -1.57 2.19
CA THR A 213 17.38 -1.32 0.98
C THR A 213 16.77 -0.19 0.17
N PHE A 214 17.64 0.62 -0.42
CA PHE A 214 17.29 1.65 -1.39
C PHE A 214 17.81 1.19 -2.75
N SER A 215 16.89 0.85 -3.64
CA SER A 215 17.19 0.44 -5.01
C SER A 215 16.74 1.53 -5.99
N GLY A 216 17.13 1.43 -7.26
CA GLY A 216 16.55 2.28 -8.31
C GLY A 216 15.03 2.11 -8.41
N ASP A 217 14.53 0.92 -8.07
CA ASP A 217 13.11 0.57 -8.10
C ASP A 217 12.34 1.17 -6.92
N THR A 218 13.02 1.69 -5.88
CA THR A 218 12.38 2.36 -4.75
C THR A 218 11.67 3.67 -5.16
N PHE A 219 12.16 4.36 -6.19
CA PHE A 219 11.70 5.71 -6.52
C PHE A 219 10.27 5.74 -7.10
N ALA A 220 9.93 4.78 -7.95
CA ALA A 220 8.59 4.70 -8.53
C ALA A 220 7.49 4.52 -7.45
N PRO A 221 7.58 3.57 -6.51
CA PRO A 221 6.70 3.46 -5.35
C PRO A 221 6.48 4.77 -4.59
N VAL A 222 7.54 5.54 -4.35
CA VAL A 222 7.44 6.83 -3.63
C VAL A 222 6.62 7.82 -4.45
N LEU A 223 6.92 7.98 -5.74
CA LEU A 223 6.15 8.87 -6.61
C LEU A 223 4.68 8.44 -6.71
N TYR A 224 4.42 7.14 -6.80
CA TYR A 224 3.07 6.60 -6.81
C TYR A 224 2.29 6.92 -5.53
N ALA A 225 2.92 6.65 -4.38
CA ALA A 225 2.34 6.92 -3.08
C ALA A 225 1.99 8.40 -2.95
N LEU A 226 2.85 9.31 -3.41
CA LEU A 226 2.58 10.74 -3.35
C LEU A 226 1.49 11.19 -4.35
N LEU A 227 1.58 10.75 -5.61
CA LEU A 227 0.74 11.26 -6.69
C LEU A 227 -0.70 10.73 -6.62
N ALA A 228 -0.92 9.48 -6.21
CA ALA A 228 -2.25 8.89 -6.21
C ALA A 228 -3.22 9.61 -5.24
N PRO A 229 -2.88 9.86 -3.97
CA PRO A 229 -3.66 10.68 -3.05
C PRO A 229 -3.85 12.11 -3.51
N ILE A 230 -2.83 12.74 -4.12
CA ILE A 230 -2.97 14.10 -4.64
C ILE A 230 -3.96 14.15 -5.81
N ALA A 231 -3.87 13.20 -6.74
CA ALA A 231 -4.80 13.08 -7.86
C ALA A 231 -6.23 12.79 -7.37
N TRP A 232 -6.39 11.90 -6.39
CA TRP A 232 -7.66 11.60 -5.74
C TRP A 232 -8.25 12.82 -5.03
N TYR A 233 -7.43 13.53 -4.25
CA TYR A 233 -7.80 14.79 -3.61
C TYR A 233 -8.27 15.81 -4.66
N ALA A 234 -7.50 16.00 -5.73
CA ALA A 234 -7.81 16.97 -6.78
C ALA A 234 -9.13 16.63 -7.48
N MET A 235 -9.36 15.35 -7.80
CA MET A 235 -10.61 14.87 -8.41
C MET A 235 -11.82 15.18 -7.51
N LEU A 236 -11.74 14.84 -6.22
CA LEU A 236 -12.80 15.10 -5.26
C LEU A 236 -13.03 16.59 -5.01
N LEU A 237 -11.94 17.37 -4.95
CA LEU A 237 -12.01 18.81 -4.82
C LEU A 237 -12.72 19.42 -6.04
N ALA A 238 -12.39 18.97 -7.26
CA ALA A 238 -13.05 19.39 -8.49
C ALA A 238 -14.54 19.03 -8.49
N ALA A 239 -14.86 17.77 -8.17
CA ALA A 239 -16.23 17.29 -8.12
C ALA A 239 -17.10 18.05 -7.09
N THR A 240 -16.51 18.51 -6.00
CA THR A 240 -17.21 19.25 -4.95
C THR A 240 -17.14 20.78 -5.09
N ALA A 241 -16.29 21.30 -5.98
CA ALA A 241 -16.01 22.74 -6.10
C ALA A 241 -17.23 23.59 -6.45
N SER A 242 -18.18 23.03 -7.20
CA SER A 242 -19.38 23.73 -7.70
C SER A 242 -20.67 23.40 -6.93
N ILE A 243 -20.64 22.42 -6.02
CA ILE A 243 -21.82 21.92 -5.31
C ILE A 243 -22.03 22.72 -4.02
N ARG A 244 -23.23 23.27 -3.84
CA ARG A 244 -23.69 23.91 -2.60
C ARG A 244 -24.46 22.87 -1.79
N ARG A 245 -23.94 22.49 -0.61
CA ARG A 245 -24.46 21.41 0.23
C ARG A 245 -24.51 20.04 -0.49
N GLY A 246 -24.03 18.99 0.17
CA GLY A 246 -23.98 17.65 -0.44
C GLY A 246 -22.58 17.11 -0.74
N ARG A 247 -21.53 17.79 -0.25
CA ARG A 247 -20.14 17.25 -0.27
C ARG A 247 -20.06 15.82 0.24
N GLY A 248 -20.84 15.48 1.27
CA GLY A 248 -20.85 14.14 1.86
C GLY A 248 -21.34 13.07 0.91
N LEU A 249 -22.29 13.40 0.02
CA LEU A 249 -22.78 12.46 -1.00
C LEU A 249 -21.71 12.21 -2.06
N VAL A 250 -21.05 13.26 -2.56
CA VAL A 250 -19.97 13.13 -3.55
C VAL A 250 -18.82 12.28 -3.00
N VAL A 251 -18.35 12.64 -1.81
CA VAL A 251 -17.22 11.95 -1.14
C VAL A 251 -17.61 10.51 -0.76
N GLY A 252 -18.85 10.29 -0.31
CA GLY A 252 -19.37 8.97 0.04
C GLY A 252 -19.55 8.05 -1.16
N CYS A 253 -20.02 8.58 -2.30
CA CYS A 253 -20.20 7.81 -3.53
C CYS A 253 -18.88 7.59 -4.31
N ALA A 254 -17.85 8.40 -4.07
CA ALA A 254 -16.59 8.29 -4.79
C ALA A 254 -15.90 6.93 -4.59
N TRP A 255 -15.86 6.42 -3.36
CA TRP A 255 -15.23 5.12 -3.06
C TRP A 255 -15.93 3.94 -3.75
N PRO A 256 -17.27 3.75 -3.61
CA PRO A 256 -17.98 2.72 -4.37
C PRO A 256 -17.77 2.84 -5.88
N LEU A 257 -17.86 4.06 -6.44
CA LEU A 257 -17.64 4.27 -7.88
C LEU A 257 -16.24 3.86 -8.31
N ALA A 258 -15.21 4.20 -7.52
CA ALA A 258 -13.83 3.88 -7.83
C ALA A 258 -13.51 2.37 -7.74
N PHE A 259 -14.35 1.58 -7.06
CA PHE A 259 -14.25 0.11 -7.09
C PHE A 259 -15.13 -0.53 -8.16
N ILE A 260 -16.35 0.00 -8.34
CA ILE A 260 -17.34 -0.53 -9.30
C ILE A 260 -16.87 -0.31 -10.74
N LEU A 261 -16.34 0.86 -11.07
CA LEU A 261 -15.93 1.19 -12.43
C LEU A 261 -14.84 0.24 -12.95
N PRO A 262 -13.72 0.02 -12.24
CA PRO A 262 -12.73 -0.96 -12.67
C PRO A 262 -13.24 -2.39 -12.70
N ALA A 263 -14.09 -2.79 -11.76
CA ALA A 263 -14.68 -4.13 -11.75
C ALA A 263 -15.62 -4.37 -12.94
N ALA A 264 -16.46 -3.38 -13.28
CA ALA A 264 -17.31 -3.41 -14.45
C ALA A 264 -16.50 -3.43 -15.75
N PHE A 265 -15.43 -2.62 -15.84
CA PHE A 265 -14.53 -2.65 -16.98
C PHE A 265 -13.90 -4.03 -17.16
N ALA A 266 -13.40 -4.64 -16.09
CA ALA A 266 -12.81 -5.96 -16.16
C ALA A 266 -13.82 -7.03 -16.57
N GLY A 267 -15.05 -6.96 -16.04
CA GLY A 267 -16.13 -7.89 -16.38
C GLY A 267 -16.63 -7.78 -17.82
N THR A 268 -16.37 -6.66 -18.52
CA THR A 268 -16.73 -6.47 -19.93
C THR A 268 -15.58 -6.77 -20.89
N THR A 269 -14.38 -7.09 -20.39
CA THR A 269 -13.22 -7.35 -21.25
C THR A 269 -13.32 -8.73 -21.90
N GLY A 270 -13.20 -8.81 -23.23
CA GLY A 270 -13.15 -10.07 -23.97
C GLY A 270 -14.50 -10.76 -24.21
N THR A 271 -15.61 -10.07 -23.97
CA THR A 271 -16.96 -10.56 -24.30
C THR A 271 -17.25 -10.39 -25.79
N SER A 272 -18.07 -11.26 -26.38
CA SER A 272 -18.49 -11.20 -27.79
C SER A 272 -19.90 -10.63 -28.00
N ILE A 273 -20.51 -10.04 -26.96
CA ILE A 273 -21.89 -9.53 -27.00
C ILE A 273 -21.84 -8.05 -27.41
N PRO A 274 -22.48 -7.64 -28.53
CA PRO A 274 -22.37 -6.26 -29.05
C PRO A 274 -22.77 -5.16 -28.06
N LEU A 275 -23.79 -5.41 -27.23
CA LEU A 275 -24.21 -4.46 -26.20
C LEU A 275 -23.12 -4.25 -25.14
N VAL A 276 -22.38 -5.33 -24.79
CA VAL A 276 -21.30 -5.27 -23.81
C VAL A 276 -20.10 -4.51 -24.37
N ASP A 277 -19.83 -4.62 -25.67
CA ASP A 277 -18.76 -3.85 -26.33
C ASP A 277 -19.03 -2.34 -26.28
N VAL A 278 -20.28 -1.92 -26.47
CA VAL A 278 -20.68 -0.51 -26.31
C VAL A 278 -20.46 -0.04 -24.87
N VAL A 279 -20.87 -0.84 -23.88
CA VAL A 279 -20.64 -0.54 -22.46
C VAL A 279 -19.16 -0.47 -22.15
N HIS A 280 -18.36 -1.42 -22.67
CA HIS A 280 -16.91 -1.44 -22.52
C HIS A 280 -16.28 -0.16 -23.08
N ALA A 281 -16.68 0.25 -24.29
CA ALA A 281 -16.19 1.47 -24.93
C ALA A 281 -16.45 2.74 -24.11
N ILE A 282 -17.55 2.79 -23.36
CA ILE A 282 -17.88 3.90 -22.43
C ILE A 282 -17.05 3.78 -21.13
N LEU A 283 -16.86 2.57 -20.61
CA LEU A 283 -16.10 2.33 -19.39
C LEU A 283 -14.60 2.61 -19.57
N VAL A 284 -14.03 2.37 -20.75
CA VAL A 284 -12.60 2.62 -21.05
C VAL A 284 -12.16 4.04 -20.65
N PRO A 285 -12.77 5.14 -21.15
CA PRO A 285 -12.38 6.49 -20.76
C PRO A 285 -12.75 6.81 -19.32
N LEU A 286 -13.89 6.34 -18.80
CA LEU A 286 -14.32 6.63 -17.43
C LEU A 286 -13.35 6.08 -16.39
N VAL A 287 -12.90 4.85 -16.59
CA VAL A 287 -11.93 4.21 -15.72
C VAL A 287 -10.57 4.90 -15.78
N ARG A 288 -10.15 5.39 -16.95
CA ARG A 288 -8.90 6.17 -17.08
C ARG A 288 -8.94 7.55 -16.43
N LEU A 289 -10.12 8.04 -16.06
CA LEU A 289 -10.28 9.26 -15.29
C LEU A 289 -10.16 8.99 -13.78
N ASP A 290 -10.33 7.75 -13.32
CA ASP A 290 -10.19 7.39 -11.92
C ASP A 290 -8.70 7.28 -11.53
N PRO A 291 -8.20 8.10 -10.59
CA PRO A 291 -6.83 7.96 -10.09
C PRO A 291 -6.52 6.57 -9.52
N LEU A 292 -7.50 5.87 -8.94
CA LEU A 292 -7.31 4.54 -8.36
C LEU A 292 -7.10 3.47 -9.44
N TRP A 293 -7.46 3.73 -10.69
CA TRP A 293 -7.15 2.83 -11.81
C TRP A 293 -5.64 2.64 -11.97
N PHE A 294 -4.88 3.72 -11.86
CA PHE A 294 -3.43 3.70 -12.02
C PHE A 294 -2.71 3.02 -10.85
N MET A 295 -3.42 2.77 -9.75
CA MET A 295 -2.92 2.00 -8.62
C MET A 295 -2.95 0.49 -8.85
N GLN A 296 -3.71 -0.03 -9.83
CA GLN A 296 -3.77 -1.47 -10.08
C GLN A 296 -2.43 -2.11 -10.46
N HIS A 297 -1.43 -1.31 -10.84
CA HIS A 297 -0.08 -1.76 -11.14
C HIS A 297 0.79 -1.99 -9.90
N PHE A 298 0.20 -2.20 -8.72
CA PHE A 298 0.97 -2.56 -7.52
C PHE A 298 1.78 -3.85 -7.71
N SER A 299 3.08 -3.67 -7.95
CA SER A 299 4.06 -4.74 -8.00
C SER A 299 5.27 -4.32 -7.17
N ILE A 300 5.33 -4.77 -5.92
CA ILE A 300 6.58 -4.70 -5.15
C ILE A 300 7.47 -5.80 -5.70
N THR A 301 8.54 -5.38 -6.36
CA THR A 301 9.65 -6.12 -6.97
C THR A 301 9.47 -7.65 -7.04
N SER A 302 9.15 -8.10 -8.26
CA SER A 302 9.03 -9.47 -8.80
C SER A 302 7.71 -10.23 -8.64
N LYS A 303 6.79 -9.92 -7.72
CA LYS A 303 5.50 -10.67 -7.63
C LYS A 303 4.35 -9.78 -7.17
N THR A 304 3.37 -9.65 -8.07
CA THR A 304 2.13 -8.89 -7.93
C THR A 304 1.42 -9.20 -6.62
N ILE A 305 1.28 -8.20 -5.75
CA ILE A 305 0.15 -8.14 -4.82
C ILE A 305 -0.96 -7.49 -5.64
N ALA A 306 -1.63 -8.28 -6.48
CA ALA A 306 -2.69 -7.79 -7.35
C ALA A 306 -3.94 -7.48 -6.52
N PHE A 307 -4.14 -6.20 -6.17
CA PHE A 307 -5.46 -5.69 -5.82
C PHE A 307 -6.21 -5.40 -7.14
N GLY A 308 -6.87 -6.42 -7.68
CA GLY A 308 -7.69 -6.29 -8.89
C GLY A 308 -7.05 -6.76 -10.19
N VAL A 309 -7.83 -6.65 -11.27
CA VAL A 309 -7.54 -7.18 -12.61
C VAL A 309 -6.35 -6.45 -13.23
N THR A 310 -5.20 -7.12 -13.34
CA THR A 310 -3.98 -6.58 -13.95
C THR A 310 -4.16 -6.34 -15.45
N LEU A 311 -4.14 -5.07 -15.88
CA LEU A 311 -4.34 -4.66 -17.27
C LEU A 311 -3.13 -3.98 -17.92
N GLY A 312 -1.92 -4.43 -17.58
CA GLY A 312 -0.73 -4.22 -18.41
C GLY A 312 -0.19 -2.78 -18.53
N ILE A 313 -0.64 -1.84 -17.70
CA ILE A 313 -0.06 -0.48 -17.68
C ILE A 313 1.33 -0.56 -17.01
N THR A 314 2.37 -0.06 -17.66
CA THR A 314 3.71 0.01 -17.07
C THR A 314 3.83 1.15 -16.06
N GLU A 315 4.85 1.10 -15.19
CA GLU A 315 5.04 2.09 -14.10
C GLU A 315 5.08 3.56 -14.59
N GLN A 316 5.81 3.81 -15.67
CA GLN A 316 6.01 5.17 -16.19
C GLN A 316 4.70 5.84 -16.68
N PRO A 317 3.90 5.22 -17.58
CA PRO A 317 2.61 5.77 -17.98
C PRO A 317 1.66 6.06 -16.83
N ALA A 318 1.70 5.28 -15.76
CA ALA A 318 0.79 5.47 -14.64
C ALA A 318 1.23 6.61 -13.72
N ILE A 319 2.54 6.83 -13.52
CA ILE A 319 3.06 8.06 -12.89
C ILE A 319 2.67 9.30 -13.71
N ILE A 320 2.84 9.25 -15.04
CA ILE A 320 2.47 10.34 -15.95
C ILE A 320 0.96 10.59 -15.89
N GLY A 321 0.14 9.53 -15.95
CA GLY A 321 -1.31 9.60 -15.87
C GLY A 321 -1.79 10.24 -14.57
N LEU A 322 -1.26 9.81 -13.43
CA LEU A 322 -1.58 10.41 -12.13
C LEU A 322 -1.17 11.88 -12.06
N SER A 323 0.01 12.23 -12.58
CA SER A 323 0.48 13.62 -12.64
C SER A 323 -0.45 14.51 -13.46
N LEU A 324 -0.86 14.02 -14.63
CA LEU A 324 -1.80 14.72 -15.51
C LEU A 324 -3.18 14.87 -14.88
N LEU A 325 -3.72 13.81 -14.27
CA LEU A 325 -5.01 13.86 -13.57
C LEU A 325 -4.97 14.84 -12.39
N ALA A 326 -3.93 14.78 -11.56
CA ALA A 326 -3.74 15.73 -10.47
C ALA A 326 -3.76 17.17 -10.98
N PHE A 327 -2.97 17.48 -12.00
CA PHE A 327 -2.91 18.83 -12.57
C PHE A 327 -4.26 19.26 -13.16
N MET A 328 -4.85 18.44 -14.02
CA MET A 328 -6.11 18.75 -14.70
C MET A 328 -7.25 18.96 -13.71
N TYR A 329 -7.39 18.10 -12.71
CA TYR A 329 -8.43 18.26 -11.70
C TYR A 329 -8.21 19.47 -10.80
N LEU A 330 -6.98 19.81 -10.43
CA LEU A 330 -6.72 21.04 -9.69
C LEU A 330 -7.11 22.29 -10.50
N VAL A 331 -6.78 22.33 -11.79
CA VAL A 331 -7.19 23.43 -12.68
C VAL A 331 -8.72 23.51 -12.75
N VAL A 332 -9.40 22.39 -12.98
CA VAL A 332 -10.87 22.33 -13.00
C VAL A 332 -11.46 22.79 -11.67
N ALA A 333 -10.91 22.35 -10.54
CA ALA A 333 -11.38 22.76 -9.21
C ALA A 333 -11.25 24.27 -9.01
N ILE A 334 -10.11 24.87 -9.38
CA ILE A 334 -9.88 26.31 -9.25
C ILE A 334 -10.86 27.09 -10.13
N LEU A 335 -11.07 26.68 -11.38
CA LEU A 335 -11.98 27.33 -12.32
C LEU A 335 -13.45 27.20 -11.89
N GLN A 336 -13.86 26.00 -11.47
CA GLN A 336 -15.24 25.69 -11.09
C GLN A 336 -15.65 26.21 -9.73
N TRP A 337 -14.70 26.52 -8.85
CA TRP A 337 -15.01 27.15 -7.58
C TRP A 337 -15.88 28.40 -7.85
N ARG A 338 -16.81 28.78 -6.99
CA ARG A 338 -17.66 29.95 -7.25
C ARG A 338 -17.69 30.81 -6.01
N ARG A 339 -16.54 31.40 -5.71
CA ARG A 339 -16.49 32.54 -4.80
C ARG A 339 -17.11 33.72 -5.54
N VAL A 340 -18.17 34.28 -4.96
CA VAL A 340 -18.79 35.52 -5.44
C VAL A 340 -17.75 36.62 -5.24
N GLU A 341 -17.19 37.11 -6.34
CA GLU A 341 -16.41 38.34 -6.36
C GLU A 341 -17.42 39.48 -6.25
N ALA A 342 -17.28 40.27 -5.19
CA ALA A 342 -18.07 41.48 -4.96
C ALA A 342 -17.27 42.68 -5.48
#